data_AF-A0AA97JW36-F1
#
_entry.id   AF-A0AA97JW36-F1
#
_cell.length_a   1.000
_cell.length_b   1.000
_cell.length_c   1.000
_cell.angle_alpha   90.00
_cell.angle_beta   90.00
_cell.angle_gamma   90.00
#
_symmetry.space_group_name_H-M   'P 1'
#
loop_
_entity.id
_entity.type
_entity.pdbx_description
1 polymer ?
#
loop_
_entity_poly.entity_id
_entity_poly.type
_entity_poly.pdbx_seq_one_letter_code
_entity_poly.pdbx_strand_id
1 'polypeptide(L)'
;MRHKLPIKLSKCEFHKEELDYLGYRISGQGLKMDPAKIKAVQDWQAPSTRKQLQSFLGFANFYRLFIEGFAQIALPLTDLLKTKGKGGQATKPLAKLRWGPDCQQVFEKLKDQFTTEPVLQHPNEN
;
A
#
# COMPACT_ATOMS: atom_id res chain seq x y z
N MET A 1 -24.51 -20.78 26.18
CA MET A 1 -24.05 -21.51 24.97
C MET A 1 -22.55 -21.25 24.80
N ARG A 2 -21.69 -22.27 24.90
CA ARG A 2 -20.25 -22.14 24.62
C ARG A 2 -20.03 -22.31 23.12
N HIS A 3 -19.57 -21.27 22.43
CA HIS A 3 -19.23 -21.37 21.01
C HIS A 3 -18.08 -22.37 20.83
N LYS A 4 -18.28 -23.40 20.00
CA LYS A 4 -17.24 -24.37 19.63
C LYS A 4 -16.44 -23.83 18.43
N LEU A 5 -15.56 -22.87 18.68
CA LEU A 5 -14.64 -22.36 17.67
C LEU A 5 -13.34 -23.17 17.71
N PRO A 6 -13.02 -23.99 16.69
CA PRO A 6 -11.77 -24.72 16.64
C PRO A 6 -10.60 -23.77 16.40
N ILE A 7 -9.55 -23.87 17.22
CA ILE A 7 -8.31 -23.09 17.09
C ILE A 7 -7.25 -23.97 16.43
N LYS A 8 -6.58 -23.43 15.41
CA LYS A 8 -5.41 -24.07 14.80
C LYS A 8 -4.14 -23.56 15.49
N LEU A 9 -3.65 -24.31 16.49
CA LEU A 9 -2.48 -23.92 17.31
C LEU A 9 -1.23 -23.59 16.47
N SER A 10 -1.04 -24.22 15.31
CA SER A 10 0.08 -23.93 14.41
C SER A 10 0.02 -22.55 13.71
N LYS A 11 -1.08 -21.81 13.88
CA LYS A 11 -1.21 -20.42 13.43
C LYS A 11 -1.28 -19.43 14.61
N CYS A 12 -1.11 -19.91 15.84
CA CYS A 12 -1.17 -19.07 17.03
C CYS A 12 0.24 -18.64 17.43
N GLU A 13 0.39 -17.35 17.70
CA GLU A 13 1.60 -16.77 18.24
C GLU A 13 1.29 -16.23 19.63
N PHE A 14 2.13 -16.57 20.62
CA PHE A 14 1.94 -16.20 22.02
C PHE A 14 3.21 -15.55 22.57
N HIS A 15 3.04 -14.56 23.46
CA HIS A 15 4.14 -13.87 24.17
C HIS A 15 5.25 -13.35 23.24
N LYS A 16 4.87 -12.79 22.08
CA LYS A 16 5.79 -12.15 21.14
C LYS A 16 5.82 -10.64 21.38
N GLU A 17 7.01 -10.04 21.33
CA GLU A 17 7.21 -8.59 21.40
C GLU A 17 6.74 -7.89 20.11
N GLU A 18 6.80 -8.62 18.99
CA GLU A 18 6.29 -8.19 17.68
C GLU A 18 5.52 -9.33 17.00
N LEU A 19 4.43 -9.01 16.31
CA LEU A 19 3.67 -9.97 15.50
C LEU A 19 3.20 -9.35 14.18
N ASP A 20 3.02 -10.17 13.16
CA ASP A 20 2.43 -9.74 11.89
C ASP A 20 0.92 -9.98 11.91
N TYR A 21 0.13 -8.93 11.67
CA TYR A 21 -1.33 -8.99 11.66
C TYR A 21 -1.93 -8.06 10.61
N LEU A 22 -2.81 -8.62 9.76
CA LEU A 22 -3.50 -7.90 8.68
C LEU A 22 -2.58 -7.10 7.74
N GLY A 23 -1.33 -7.53 7.55
CA GLY A 23 -0.36 -6.82 6.71
C GLY A 23 0.41 -5.70 7.43
N TYR A 24 0.30 -5.60 8.75
CA TYR A 24 1.09 -4.73 9.60
C TYR A 24 1.96 -5.56 10.54
N ARG A 25 3.12 -5.01 10.92
CA ARG A 25 3.92 -5.48 12.05
C ARG A 25 3.49 -4.69 13.28
N ILE A 26 2.91 -5.37 14.27
CA ILE A 26 2.45 -4.78 15.52
C ILE A 26 3.52 -5.02 16.58
N SER A 27 3.91 -3.97 17.30
CA SER A 27 4.84 -4.03 18.43
C SER A 27 4.34 -3.17 19.59
N GLY A 28 5.00 -3.26 20.75
CA GLY A 28 4.75 -2.34 21.87
C GLY A 28 5.01 -0.86 21.53
N GLN A 29 5.80 -0.57 20.48
CA GLN A 29 6.10 0.79 20.03
C GLN A 29 5.04 1.37 19.09
N GLY A 30 4.20 0.53 18.49
CA GLY A 30 3.24 0.94 17.48
C GLY A 30 3.07 -0.06 16.34
N LEU A 31 2.47 0.45 15.26
CA LEU A 31 2.29 -0.24 13.99
C LEU A 31 3.42 0.13 13.04
N LYS A 32 3.90 -0.88 12.31
CA LYS A 32 4.87 -0.76 11.22
C LYS A 32 4.36 -1.47 9.97
N MET A 33 4.89 -1.11 8.82
CA MET A 33 4.63 -1.85 7.58
C MET A 33 5.37 -3.20 7.61
N ASP A 34 4.77 -4.24 7.02
CA ASP A 34 5.43 -5.54 6.89
C ASP A 34 6.65 -5.43 5.94
N PRO A 35 7.88 -5.78 6.39
CA PRO A 35 9.09 -5.69 5.57
C PRO A 35 9.01 -6.48 4.25
N ALA A 36 8.29 -7.60 4.21
CA ALA A 36 8.09 -8.36 2.98
C ALA A 36 7.25 -7.57 1.97
N LYS A 37 6.31 -6.75 2.45
CA LYS A 37 5.47 -5.86 1.63
C LYS A 37 6.26 -4.65 1.14
N ILE A 38 7.12 -4.07 1.99
CA ILE A 38 8.05 -3.00 1.59
C ILE A 38 8.96 -3.48 0.46
N LYS A 39 9.58 -4.66 0.61
CA LYS A 39 10.44 -5.24 -0.44
C LYS A 39 9.70 -5.46 -1.75
N ALA A 40 8.47 -5.98 -1.70
CA ALA A 40 7.65 -6.15 -2.90
C ALA A 40 7.35 -4.83 -3.63
N VAL A 41 7.27 -3.71 -2.91
CA VAL A 41 7.13 -2.37 -3.50
C VAL A 41 8.43 -1.88 -4.12
N GLN A 42 9.57 -2.09 -3.47
CA GLN A 42 10.88 -1.73 -4.01
C GLN A 42 11.16 -2.44 -5.35
N ASP A 43 10.80 -3.72 -5.43
CA ASP A 43 10.97 -4.55 -6.63
C ASP A 43 9.89 -4.27 -7.70
N TRP A 44 8.89 -3.45 -7.38
CA TRP A 44 7.76 -3.18 -8.27
C TRP A 44 8.22 -2.39 -9.51
N GLN A 45 7.88 -2.93 -10.68
CA GLN A 45 8.22 -2.34 -11.98
C GLN A 45 7.23 -1.24 -12.38
N ALA A 46 7.71 -0.21 -13.08
CA ALA A 46 6.85 0.88 -13.53
C ALA A 46 5.64 0.36 -14.33
N PRO A 47 4.40 0.70 -13.94
CA PRO A 47 3.20 0.16 -14.57
C PRO A 47 3.03 0.72 -15.99
N SER A 48 2.82 -0.16 -16.96
CA SER A 48 2.58 0.22 -18.36
C SER A 48 1.09 0.28 -18.72
N THR A 49 0.25 -0.36 -17.91
CA THR A 49 -1.19 -0.48 -18.13
C THR A 49 -2.02 0.08 -16.97
N ARG A 50 -3.24 0.51 -17.28
CA ARG A 50 -4.22 1.00 -16.29
C ARG A 50 -4.42 0.03 -15.13
N LYS A 51 -4.54 -1.27 -15.41
CA LYS A 51 -4.71 -2.31 -14.37
C LYS A 51 -3.51 -2.37 -13.44
N GLN A 52 -2.28 -2.37 -13.97
CA GLN A 52 -1.08 -2.39 -13.15
C GLN A 52 -0.97 -1.16 -12.26
N LEU A 53 -1.30 0.02 -12.80
CA LEU A 53 -1.31 1.26 -12.01
C LEU A 53 -2.39 1.25 -10.93
N GLN A 54 -3.59 0.72 -11.22
CA GLN A 54 -4.64 0.54 -10.22
C GLN A 54 -4.21 -0.44 -9.11
N SER A 55 -3.55 -1.54 -9.45
CA SER A 55 -3.00 -2.48 -8.47
C SER A 55 -1.96 -1.82 -7.57
N PHE A 56 -1.03 -1.06 -8.16
CA PHE A 56 -0.03 -0.30 -7.39
C PHE A 56 -0.67 0.73 -6.47
N LEU A 57 -1.58 1.58 -6.98
CA LEU A 57 -2.24 2.60 -6.17
C LEU A 57 -3.16 2.02 -5.10
N GLY A 58 -3.82 0.89 -5.38
CA GLY A 58 -4.63 0.18 -4.40
C GLY A 58 -3.78 -0.34 -3.24
N PHE A 59 -2.63 -0.92 -3.55
CA PHE A 59 -1.64 -1.31 -2.56
C PHE A 59 -1.12 -0.09 -1.79
N ALA A 60 -0.75 0.97 -2.50
CA ALA A 60 -0.15 2.12 -1.84
C ALA A 60 -1.13 2.85 -0.93
N ASN A 61 -2.41 2.87 -1.31
CA ASN A 61 -3.49 3.43 -0.49
C ASN A 61 -3.75 2.61 0.79
N PHE A 62 -3.43 1.31 0.81
CA PHE A 62 -3.52 0.49 2.03
C PHE A 62 -2.58 1.02 3.13
N TYR A 63 -1.38 1.46 2.76
CA TYR A 63 -0.37 2.00 3.67
C TYR A 63 -0.33 3.53 3.72
N ARG A 64 -1.34 4.23 3.18
CA ARG A 64 -1.35 5.71 3.13
C ARG A 64 -1.16 6.40 4.48
N LEU A 65 -1.51 5.74 5.58
CA LEU A 65 -1.34 6.28 6.95
C LEU A 65 0.14 6.45 7.32
N PHE A 66 1.03 5.70 6.68
CA PHE A 66 2.47 5.76 6.86
C PHE A 66 3.16 6.70 5.86
N ILE A 67 2.42 7.32 4.94
CA ILE A 67 3.02 8.17 3.90
C ILE A 67 2.47 9.57 4.06
N GLU A 68 3.29 10.46 4.62
CA GLU A 68 2.92 11.85 4.79
C GLU A 68 2.64 12.51 3.42
N GLY A 69 1.51 13.22 3.33
CA GLY A 69 1.11 13.86 2.07
C GLY A 69 0.80 12.88 0.93
N PHE A 70 0.49 11.59 1.21
CA PHE A 70 0.22 10.56 0.20
C PHE A 70 -0.67 11.05 -0.94
N ALA A 71 -1.78 11.72 -0.62
CA ALA A 71 -2.73 12.21 -1.60
C ALA A 71 -2.05 13.16 -2.61
N GLN A 72 -1.26 14.12 -2.13
CA GLN A 72 -0.55 15.10 -2.97
C GLN A 72 0.52 14.43 -3.83
N ILE A 73 1.28 13.49 -3.25
CA ILE A 73 2.32 12.76 -3.99
C ILE A 73 1.67 11.91 -5.09
N ALA A 74 0.61 11.17 -4.78
CA ALA A 74 -0.04 10.27 -5.71
C ALA A 74 -0.88 10.99 -6.80
N LEU A 75 -1.07 12.31 -6.72
CA LEU A 75 -1.92 13.06 -7.65
C LEU A 75 -1.60 12.77 -9.12
N PRO A 76 -0.34 12.88 -9.60
CA PRO A 76 -0.03 12.66 -11.02
C PRO A 76 -0.36 11.24 -11.50
N LEU A 77 -0.21 10.24 -10.61
CA LEU A 77 -0.57 8.87 -10.91
C LEU A 77 -2.09 8.66 -10.93
N THR A 78 -2.83 9.28 -10.01
CA THR A 78 -4.30 9.20 -10.01
C THR A 78 -4.91 9.93 -11.21
N ASP A 79 -4.26 11.01 -11.70
CA ASP A 79 -4.67 11.74 -12.90
C ASP A 79 -4.59 10.88 -14.17
N LEU A 80 -3.61 9.99 -14.28
CA LEU A 80 -3.55 9.01 -15.36
C LEU A 80 -4.76 8.05 -15.38
N LEU A 81 -5.40 7.84 -14.23
CA LEU A 81 -6.61 7.03 -14.13
C LEU A 81 -7.89 7.83 -14.38
N LYS A 82 -7.86 9.17 -14.35
CA LYS A 82 -9.04 10.00 -14.58
C LYS A 82 -9.49 9.89 -16.03
N THR A 83 -10.67 9.33 -16.21
CA THR A 83 -11.36 9.19 -17.51
C THR A 83 -12.40 10.30 -17.64
N LYS A 84 -11.99 11.57 -17.62
CA LYS A 84 -12.91 12.65 -18.01
C LYS A 84 -13.17 12.54 -19.52
N GLY A 85 -14.36 12.09 -19.90
CA GLY A 85 -14.87 12.10 -21.28
C GLY A 85 -14.34 11.03 -22.24
N LYS A 86 -13.51 10.07 -21.80
CA LYS A 86 -12.94 9.04 -22.69
C LYS A 86 -13.74 7.73 -22.56
N GLY A 87 -14.56 7.45 -23.56
CA GLY A 87 -15.37 6.22 -23.67
C GLY A 87 -14.54 4.93 -23.72
N GLY A 88 -15.28 3.80 -23.86
CA GLY A 88 -14.95 2.40 -23.49
C GLY A 88 -13.61 1.76 -23.86
N GLN A 89 -12.64 2.44 -24.50
CA GLN A 89 -11.27 1.94 -24.69
C GLN A 89 -10.28 2.48 -23.65
N ALA A 90 -10.40 3.74 -23.22
CA ALA A 90 -9.46 4.35 -22.26
C ALA A 90 -9.66 3.86 -20.81
N THR A 91 -10.82 3.26 -20.52
CA THR A 91 -11.15 2.63 -19.25
C THR A 91 -10.76 1.16 -19.18
N LYS A 92 -10.32 0.56 -20.31
CA LYS A 92 -9.98 -0.87 -20.34
C LYS A 92 -8.80 -1.18 -19.44
N PRO A 93 -8.77 -2.35 -18.77
CA PRO A 93 -7.66 -2.75 -17.91
C PRO A 93 -6.30 -2.70 -18.60
N LEU A 94 -6.24 -3.06 -19.89
CA LEU A 94 -5.02 -3.12 -20.70
C LEU A 94 -4.72 -1.81 -21.45
N ALA A 95 -5.48 -0.73 -21.20
CA ALA A 95 -5.20 0.55 -21.81
C ALA A 95 -3.79 1.02 -21.41
N LYS A 96 -2.99 1.39 -22.43
CA LYS A 96 -1.64 1.93 -22.22
C LYS A 96 -1.73 3.29 -21.51
N LEU A 97 -0.83 3.48 -20.55
CA LEU A 97 -0.71 4.73 -19.82
C LEU A 97 0.14 5.73 -20.61
N ARG A 98 -0.21 7.02 -20.52
CA ARG A 98 0.69 8.10 -20.96
C ARG A 98 1.70 8.35 -19.84
N TRP A 99 2.67 7.46 -19.71
CA TRP A 99 3.69 7.53 -18.67
C TRP A 99 4.72 8.61 -19.02
N GLY A 100 4.78 9.68 -18.22
CA GLY A 100 5.74 10.78 -18.38
C GLY A 100 6.81 10.80 -17.28
N PRO A 101 7.81 11.68 -17.41
CA PRO A 101 8.87 11.85 -16.40
C PRO A 101 8.31 12.14 -15.00
N ASP A 102 7.30 13.00 -14.89
CA ASP A 102 6.65 13.34 -13.61
C ASP A 102 6.03 12.10 -12.94
N CYS A 103 5.44 11.21 -13.73
CA CYS A 103 4.85 9.97 -13.22
C CYS A 103 5.94 9.01 -12.73
N GLN A 104 7.06 8.92 -13.44
CA GLN A 104 8.21 8.13 -13.01
C GLN A 104 8.79 8.68 -11.70
N GLN A 105 8.98 9.99 -11.60
CA GLN A 105 9.51 10.63 -10.40
C GLN A 105 8.59 10.40 -9.20
N VAL A 106 7.28 10.54 -9.38
CA VAL A 106 6.30 10.26 -8.32
C VAL A 106 6.30 8.78 -7.93
N PHE A 107 6.42 7.88 -8.90
CA PHE A 107 6.47 6.44 -8.65
C PHE A 107 7.67 6.06 -7.78
N GLU A 108 8.88 6.52 -8.14
CA GLU A 108 10.07 6.27 -7.32
C GLU A 108 9.99 6.98 -5.96
N LYS A 109 9.50 8.23 -5.91
CA LYS A 109 9.29 8.93 -4.65
C LYS A 109 8.34 8.17 -3.72
N LEU A 110 7.26 7.59 -4.25
CA LEU A 110 6.38 6.74 -3.44
C LEU A 110 7.11 5.51 -2.94
N LYS A 111 7.87 4.81 -3.79
CA LYS A 111 8.68 3.66 -3.38
C LYS A 111 9.66 4.02 -2.26
N ASP A 112 10.30 5.17 -2.32
CA ASP A 112 11.21 5.64 -1.26
C ASP A 112 10.47 5.90 0.05
N GLN A 113 9.25 6.46 0.00
CA GLN A 113 8.42 6.66 1.19
C GLN A 113 7.98 5.36 1.86
N PHE A 114 7.89 4.23 1.14
CA PHE A 114 7.68 2.91 1.75
C PHE A 114 8.89 2.41 2.54
N THR A 115 10.08 2.93 2.26
CA THR A 115 11.34 2.51 2.89
C THR A 115 11.75 3.41 4.04
N THR A 116 11.27 4.65 4.02
CA THR A 116 11.36 5.54 5.16
C THR A 116 10.40 4.97 6.20
N GLU A 117 10.86 4.71 7.42
CA GLU A 117 10.09 4.00 8.45
C GLU A 117 9.41 5.01 9.40
N PRO A 118 8.18 5.47 9.14
CA PRO A 118 7.38 6.10 10.17
C PRO A 118 6.71 5.00 10.99
N VAL A 119 6.93 5.05 12.30
CA VAL A 119 6.18 4.24 13.25
C VAL A 119 4.88 4.97 13.58
N LEU A 120 3.74 4.35 13.31
CA LEU A 120 2.45 4.86 13.79
C LEU A 120 2.30 4.43 15.25
N GLN A 121 2.37 5.39 16.16
CA GLN A 121 2.16 5.14 17.58
C GLN A 121 0.70 4.75 17.85
N HIS A 122 0.50 3.91 18.87
CA HIS A 122 -0.84 3.56 19.32
C HIS A 122 -1.59 4.83 19.79
N PRO A 123 -2.92 4.90 19.59
CA PRO A 123 -3.71 6.02 20.13
C PRO A 123 -3.53 6.11 21.64
N ASN A 124 -3.11 7.27 22.15
CA ASN A 124 -3.14 7.55 23.58
C ASN A 124 -4.55 8.00 23.96
N GLU A 125 -5.24 7.22 24.79
CA GLU A 125 -6.47 7.66 25.44
C GLU A 125 -6.10 8.62 26.58
N ASN A 126 -6.37 9.92 26.42
CA ASN A 126 -6.32 10.93 27.48
C ASN A 126 -7.73 11.41 27.80
#